data_AF-A0A9D5U7K0-F1
#
_entry.id   AF-A0A9D5U7K0-F1
#
_cell.length_a   1.000
_cell.length_b   1.000
_cell.length_c   1.000
_cell.angle_alpha   90.00
_cell.angle_beta   90.00
_cell.angle_gamma   90.00
#
_symmetry.space_group_name_H-M   'P 1'
#
loop_
_entity.id
_entity.type
_entity.pdbx_description
1 polymer ?
#
loop_
_entity_poly.entity_id
_entity_poly.type
_entity_poly.pdbx_seq_one_letter_code
_entity_poly.pdbx_strand_id
1 'polypeptide(L)'
;MSNSSTESGNARRSWHGDTPARLQWRTRELDPVTARRTGREASPQPTWYVGDRLLVNAAAPEKGEPDPRWLRRLRRAAARHHLAVEIEQETYEDLELVERAVGAGLDPAVGDELRSVFGTTIVLAPQDNGALPDGWDVVCLLRDAGIDLDRDDDDDDDDEDGSKAAARSEPLPAGAFVSLDHVIVPGAIGGQPMSQPWDFTDSQPFVQGMPKTAGHPKTAGHPKTAGHPKTAGHPFAGMDEYAVAGSGGRQPVAWVGAAPWRSIRGGDSVFTGPEGQRRPVVALMDTGVGKHPWWNPEVVEGNEPLADNEQIVLRDPQVVGVPVGLCPDPEFAYQDPEHGGVSIYPLTGPLDPVAGHGTFMAGLVHQLCPDAVILAPRVYGGSGIIPERDLLRSLRRMLLWHVLGLSGVAGYAPVDVAVLSLGYYHERPEDADFDAPLGTVLSALRRFGVLVVASSGNDGQVRETFPAAFAPRIDRRTKPPTLLAGQRLSWDEPPIIAVGSKNPDGTTSLFSNDGTWVTCLRTGAGLVSTAPVTMDGVIAPSMHMKELFSEGFRATIDPEGFQGGFAVWSGTSFAAPVLAGELAASLLKAGMPGTTPPTPHGAPDRCRELWPVVHGATGLLPVD
;
A
#
# COMPACT_ATOMS: atom_id res chain seq x y z
N MET A 1 34.03 -40.53 -25.00
CA MET A 1 33.02 -40.96 -24.01
C MET A 1 32.17 -39.74 -23.73
N SER A 2 30.93 -39.79 -24.20
CA SER A 2 29.90 -38.77 -24.09
C SER A 2 29.51 -38.53 -22.63
N ASN A 3 29.43 -37.28 -22.21
CA ASN A 3 28.60 -36.90 -21.07
C ASN A 3 27.67 -35.77 -21.49
N SER A 4 26.39 -36.07 -21.34
CA SER A 4 25.22 -35.30 -21.70
C SER A 4 25.08 -34.03 -20.87
N SER A 5 25.03 -32.89 -21.57
CA SER A 5 24.49 -31.63 -21.08
C SER A 5 22.97 -31.74 -21.01
N THR A 6 22.41 -31.85 -19.80
CA THR A 6 20.99 -31.59 -19.57
C THR A 6 20.76 -30.09 -19.54
N GLU A 7 20.22 -29.57 -20.65
CA GLU A 7 19.52 -28.29 -20.71
C GLU A 7 18.33 -28.34 -19.74
N SER A 8 18.43 -27.67 -18.59
CA SER A 8 17.26 -27.27 -17.83
C SER A 8 16.82 -25.90 -18.36
N GLY A 9 15.79 -25.92 -19.21
CA GLY A 9 15.18 -24.74 -19.79
C GLY A 9 14.80 -23.72 -18.71
N ASN A 10 15.30 -22.50 -18.90
CA ASN A 10 14.90 -21.32 -18.18
C ASN A 10 13.46 -20.99 -18.61
N ALA A 11 12.48 -21.62 -17.98
CA ALA A 11 11.09 -21.24 -18.09
C ALA A 11 10.98 -19.82 -17.53
N ARG A 12 10.94 -18.82 -18.41
CA ARG A 12 10.59 -17.44 -18.07
C ARG A 12 9.31 -17.51 -17.26
N ARG A 13 9.38 -17.24 -15.95
CA ARG A 13 8.21 -17.08 -15.08
C ARG A 13 7.26 -16.12 -15.80
N SER A 14 6.05 -16.59 -16.12
CA SER A 14 4.98 -15.74 -16.65
C SER A 14 4.77 -14.61 -15.65
N TRP A 15 4.92 -13.39 -16.13
CA TRP A 15 5.02 -12.22 -15.28
C TRP A 15 3.63 -11.58 -15.10
N HIS A 16 3.29 -11.17 -13.87
CA HIS A 16 1.91 -10.84 -13.50
C HIS A 16 1.66 -9.36 -13.07
N GLY A 17 2.68 -8.48 -13.00
CA GLY A 17 2.56 -7.09 -12.49
C GLY A 17 2.83 -6.01 -13.55
N ASP A 18 3.18 -4.78 -13.18
CA ASP A 18 3.82 -3.75 -14.01
C ASP A 18 5.29 -3.51 -13.55
N THR A 19 6.19 -3.02 -14.42
CA THR A 19 7.58 -2.64 -14.02
C THR A 19 7.74 -1.13 -14.07
N PRO A 20 8.61 -0.53 -13.23
CA PRO A 20 8.89 0.91 -13.29
C PRO A 20 9.29 1.39 -14.71
N ALA A 21 10.09 0.61 -15.44
CA ALA A 21 10.50 0.93 -16.80
C ALA A 21 9.33 0.95 -17.82
N ARG A 22 8.30 0.11 -17.63
CA ARG A 22 7.08 0.14 -18.46
C ARG A 22 6.17 1.30 -18.11
N LEU A 23 6.13 1.69 -16.83
CA LEU A 23 5.29 2.79 -16.35
C LEU A 23 5.83 4.16 -16.75
N GLN A 24 7.16 4.32 -16.84
CA GLN A 24 7.82 5.61 -17.10
C GLN A 24 7.20 6.43 -18.25
N TRP A 25 6.82 5.79 -19.36
CA TRP A 25 6.26 6.47 -20.53
C TRP A 25 4.72 6.51 -20.55
N ARG A 26 4.07 5.76 -19.66
CA ARG A 26 2.62 5.62 -19.57
C ARG A 26 2.02 6.52 -18.49
N THR A 27 2.77 6.83 -17.44
CA THR A 27 2.29 7.73 -16.37
C THR A 27 2.10 9.15 -16.89
N ARG A 28 1.07 9.81 -16.36
CA ARG A 28 0.69 11.20 -16.63
C ARG A 28 0.52 11.94 -15.31
N GLU A 29 0.81 13.23 -15.36
CA GLU A 29 0.42 14.17 -14.31
C GLU A 29 -0.84 14.90 -14.74
N LEU A 30 -1.82 14.93 -13.84
CA LEU A 30 -2.97 15.79 -13.98
C LEU A 30 -2.64 17.17 -13.40
N ASP A 31 -2.29 18.11 -14.26
CA ASP A 31 -2.06 19.50 -13.85
C ASP A 31 -3.40 20.28 -13.83
N PRO A 32 -3.86 20.78 -12.66
CA PRO A 32 -5.11 21.55 -12.53
C PRO A 32 -5.22 22.78 -13.44
N VAL A 33 -4.08 23.33 -13.87
CA VAL A 33 -4.02 24.53 -14.72
C VAL A 33 -4.34 24.18 -16.17
N THR A 34 -3.80 23.07 -16.66
CA THR A 34 -3.89 22.67 -18.08
C THR A 34 -4.93 21.58 -18.33
N ALA A 35 -5.38 20.88 -17.29
CA ALA A 35 -6.37 19.81 -17.40
C ALA A 35 -7.67 20.28 -18.05
N ARG A 36 -8.20 19.44 -18.93
CA ARG A 36 -9.53 19.62 -19.53
C ARG A 36 -10.58 19.77 -18.43
N ARG A 37 -11.51 20.71 -18.62
CA ARG A 37 -12.60 21.00 -17.71
C ARG A 37 -13.93 20.64 -18.37
N THR A 38 -14.79 20.04 -17.58
CA THR A 38 -16.15 19.62 -17.92
C THR A 38 -17.14 20.63 -17.32
N GLY A 39 -17.91 21.33 -18.17
CA GLY A 39 -18.99 22.24 -17.76
C GLY A 39 -18.66 23.26 -16.64
N ARG A 40 -19.52 23.30 -15.59
CA ARG A 40 -19.43 24.18 -14.41
C ARG A 40 -18.64 23.58 -13.24
N GLU A 41 -17.93 22.48 -13.44
CA GLU A 41 -17.28 21.75 -12.35
C GLU A 41 -16.02 22.45 -11.85
N ALA A 42 -15.63 22.14 -10.61
CA ALA A 42 -14.38 22.62 -10.04
C ALA A 42 -13.17 22.07 -10.83
N SER A 43 -12.04 22.79 -10.77
CA SER A 43 -10.81 22.28 -11.38
C SER A 43 -10.38 20.99 -10.66
N PRO A 44 -9.90 19.96 -11.38
CA PRO A 44 -9.41 18.76 -10.74
C PRO A 44 -8.21 19.11 -9.84
N GLN A 45 -7.99 18.30 -8.82
CA GLN A 45 -6.82 18.35 -7.97
C GLN A 45 -5.66 17.57 -8.61
N PRO A 46 -4.39 17.91 -8.30
CA PRO A 46 -3.25 17.30 -8.96
C PRO A 46 -3.06 15.83 -8.53
N THR A 47 -2.83 14.94 -9.49
CA THR A 47 -2.58 13.51 -9.24
C THR A 47 -1.75 12.87 -10.35
N TRP A 48 -1.27 11.65 -10.12
CA TRP A 48 -0.59 10.82 -11.11
C TRP A 48 -1.39 9.58 -11.43
N TYR A 49 -1.41 9.19 -12.69
CA TYR A 49 -2.16 8.04 -13.19
C TYR A 49 -1.50 7.43 -14.43
N VAL A 50 -1.87 6.20 -14.78
CA VAL A 50 -1.43 5.51 -16.00
C VAL A 50 -2.35 5.91 -17.15
N GLY A 51 -1.82 6.68 -18.10
CA GLY A 51 -2.62 7.40 -19.11
C GLY A 51 -3.37 6.51 -20.10
N ASP A 52 -2.92 5.29 -20.37
CA ASP A 52 -3.57 4.36 -21.29
C ASP A 52 -4.42 3.30 -20.57
N ARG A 53 -4.69 3.45 -19.26
CA ARG A 53 -5.45 2.47 -18.48
C ARG A 53 -6.58 3.11 -17.69
N LEU A 54 -7.71 2.43 -17.70
CA LEU A 54 -8.89 2.75 -16.89
C LEU A 54 -9.30 1.54 -16.06
N LEU A 55 -9.88 1.80 -14.89
CA LEU A 55 -10.35 0.77 -13.98
C LEU A 55 -11.87 0.87 -13.83
N VAL A 56 -12.54 -0.28 -13.81
CA VAL A 56 -14.01 -0.35 -13.72
C VAL A 56 -14.38 -1.28 -12.56
N ASN A 57 -15.31 -0.88 -11.71
CA ASN A 57 -15.83 -1.70 -10.60
C ASN A 57 -16.98 -2.64 -11.03
N ALA A 58 -16.93 -3.15 -12.26
CA ALA A 58 -17.88 -4.12 -12.80
C ALA A 58 -17.14 -5.32 -13.37
N ALA A 59 -17.71 -6.53 -13.21
CA ALA A 59 -17.13 -7.75 -13.75
C ALA A 59 -17.07 -7.69 -15.28
N ALA A 60 -16.00 -8.24 -15.86
CA ALA A 60 -15.88 -8.36 -17.31
C ALA A 60 -16.93 -9.35 -17.84
N PRO A 61 -17.51 -9.10 -19.03
CA PRO A 61 -18.37 -10.08 -19.70
C PRO A 61 -17.55 -11.33 -20.08
N GLU A 62 -18.20 -12.48 -20.24
CA GLU A 62 -17.50 -13.66 -20.74
C GLU A 62 -17.04 -13.45 -22.19
N LYS A 63 -15.95 -14.14 -22.56
CA LYS A 63 -15.40 -14.01 -23.92
C LYS A 63 -16.41 -14.49 -24.96
N GLY A 64 -16.88 -13.57 -25.79
CA GLY A 64 -17.84 -13.84 -26.87
C GLY A 64 -19.28 -13.49 -26.53
N GLU A 65 -19.57 -13.07 -25.29
CA GLU A 65 -20.85 -12.47 -24.94
C GLU A 65 -20.99 -11.05 -25.49
N PRO A 66 -22.22 -10.56 -25.71
CA PRO A 66 -22.46 -9.18 -26.12
C PRO A 66 -21.92 -8.18 -25.08
N ASP A 67 -21.27 -7.10 -25.56
CA ASP A 67 -20.77 -6.02 -24.70
C ASP A 67 -21.89 -5.51 -23.76
N PRO A 68 -21.67 -5.47 -22.43
CA PRO A 68 -22.62 -4.87 -21.50
C PRO A 68 -22.74 -3.37 -21.73
N ARG A 69 -23.79 -2.75 -21.17
CA ARG A 69 -24.13 -1.34 -21.39
C ARG A 69 -22.96 -0.41 -21.12
N TRP A 70 -22.30 -0.59 -19.97
CA TRP A 70 -21.15 0.20 -19.56
C TRP A 70 -19.99 0.11 -20.58
N LEU A 71 -19.72 -1.09 -21.12
CA LEU A 71 -18.63 -1.31 -22.07
C LEU A 71 -18.93 -0.67 -23.44
N ARG A 72 -20.18 -0.74 -23.90
CA ARG A 72 -20.61 -0.07 -25.14
C ARG A 72 -20.48 1.46 -25.03
N ARG A 73 -20.84 2.02 -23.88
CA ARG A 73 -20.72 3.46 -23.60
C ARG A 73 -19.26 3.90 -23.51
N LEU A 74 -18.42 3.14 -22.83
CA LEU A 74 -16.97 3.38 -22.77
C LEU A 74 -16.33 3.32 -24.17
N ARG A 75 -16.66 2.31 -24.97
CA ARG A 75 -16.20 2.20 -26.38
C ARG A 75 -16.60 3.40 -27.22
N ARG A 76 -17.83 3.89 -27.07
CA ARG A 76 -18.32 5.08 -27.77
C ARG A 76 -17.56 6.34 -27.35
N ALA A 77 -17.27 6.51 -26.06
CA ALA A 77 -16.50 7.65 -25.55
C ALA A 77 -15.04 7.61 -26.05
N ALA A 78 -14.38 6.46 -25.94
CA ALA A 78 -13.01 6.27 -26.42
C ALA A 78 -12.87 6.49 -27.94
N ALA A 79 -13.84 6.03 -28.73
CA ALA A 79 -13.84 6.24 -30.18
C ALA A 79 -13.83 7.72 -30.60
N ARG A 80 -14.36 8.63 -29.77
CA ARG A 80 -14.29 10.09 -30.05
C ARG A 80 -12.86 10.65 -29.96
N HIS A 81 -11.96 9.93 -29.29
CA HIS A 81 -10.53 10.24 -29.21
C HIS A 81 -9.67 9.33 -30.09
N HIS A 82 -10.27 8.61 -31.05
CA HIS A 82 -9.55 7.63 -31.89
C HIS A 82 -8.88 6.51 -31.06
N LEU A 83 -9.53 6.11 -29.95
CA LEU A 83 -9.05 5.05 -29.06
C LEU A 83 -9.97 3.83 -29.15
N ALA A 84 -9.35 2.64 -29.22
CA ALA A 84 -9.99 1.35 -29.03
C ALA A 84 -9.94 0.95 -27.54
N VAL A 85 -10.92 0.18 -27.12
CA VAL A 85 -11.09 -0.30 -25.74
C VAL A 85 -10.91 -1.81 -25.72
N GLU A 86 -9.87 -2.24 -25.02
CA GLU A 86 -9.52 -3.65 -24.83
C GLU A 86 -9.62 -4.00 -23.34
N ILE A 87 -10.19 -5.17 -23.03
CA ILE A 87 -10.16 -5.72 -21.67
C ILE A 87 -8.82 -6.44 -21.50
N GLU A 88 -8.08 -6.07 -20.47
CA GLU A 88 -6.77 -6.66 -20.19
C GLU A 88 -6.91 -8.15 -19.83
N GLN A 89 -6.02 -9.00 -20.35
CA GLN A 89 -6.11 -10.46 -20.22
C GLN A 89 -6.13 -10.91 -18.75
N GLU A 90 -5.36 -10.23 -17.91
CA GLU A 90 -5.26 -10.44 -16.47
C GLU A 90 -6.58 -10.27 -15.72
N THR A 91 -7.54 -9.51 -16.26
CA THR A 91 -8.90 -9.45 -15.70
C THR A 91 -9.54 -10.83 -15.74
N TYR A 92 -9.41 -11.55 -16.86
CA TYR A 92 -9.97 -12.90 -16.99
C TYR A 92 -9.21 -13.92 -16.14
N GLU A 93 -7.89 -13.78 -16.00
CA GLU A 93 -7.09 -14.63 -15.12
C GLU A 93 -7.54 -14.51 -13.65
N ASP A 94 -7.85 -13.30 -13.21
CA ASP A 94 -8.33 -13.08 -11.85
C ASP A 94 -9.78 -13.57 -11.66
N LEU A 95 -10.64 -13.53 -12.68
CA LEU A 95 -11.98 -14.15 -12.62
C LEU A 95 -11.89 -15.69 -12.59
N GLU A 96 -11.00 -16.30 -13.37
CA GLU A 96 -10.71 -17.75 -13.31
C GLU A 96 -10.19 -18.14 -11.92
N LEU A 97 -9.48 -17.23 -11.24
CA LEU A 97 -9.02 -17.46 -9.88
C LEU A 97 -10.17 -17.62 -8.88
N VAL A 98 -11.25 -16.86 -9.05
CA VAL A 98 -12.47 -17.00 -8.25
C VAL A 98 -13.10 -18.37 -8.49
N GLU A 99 -13.16 -18.84 -9.73
CA GLU A 99 -13.67 -20.19 -10.07
C GLU A 99 -12.82 -21.30 -9.45
N ARG A 100 -11.48 -21.14 -9.48
CA ARG A 100 -10.56 -22.06 -8.82
C ARG A 100 -10.73 -22.08 -7.31
N ALA A 101 -11.04 -20.93 -6.69
CA ALA A 101 -11.36 -20.84 -5.27
C ALA A 101 -12.66 -21.59 -4.93
N VAL A 102 -13.70 -21.48 -5.77
CA VAL A 102 -14.93 -22.28 -5.65
C VAL A 102 -14.61 -23.77 -5.74
N GLY A 103 -13.80 -24.18 -6.71
CA GLY A 103 -13.34 -25.57 -6.84
C GLY A 103 -12.50 -26.07 -5.65
N ALA A 104 -11.85 -25.16 -4.91
CA ALA A 104 -11.05 -25.46 -3.72
C ALA A 104 -11.88 -25.51 -2.41
N GLY A 105 -13.17 -25.20 -2.45
CA GLY A 105 -14.07 -25.28 -1.30
C GLY A 105 -14.72 -23.95 -0.87
N LEU A 106 -14.59 -22.88 -1.66
CA LEU A 106 -15.37 -21.66 -1.45
C LEU A 106 -16.84 -21.87 -1.89
N ASP A 107 -17.78 -21.32 -1.13
CA ASP A 107 -19.20 -21.35 -1.51
C ASP A 107 -19.42 -20.65 -2.88
N PRO A 108 -20.12 -21.29 -3.84
CA PRO A 108 -20.36 -20.70 -5.16
C PRO A 108 -21.05 -19.33 -5.12
N ALA A 109 -22.00 -19.12 -4.21
CA ALA A 109 -22.71 -17.85 -4.11
C ALA A 109 -21.82 -16.72 -3.56
N VAL A 110 -20.84 -17.06 -2.71
CA VAL A 110 -19.78 -16.11 -2.30
C VAL A 110 -18.85 -15.83 -3.50
N GLY A 111 -18.49 -16.86 -4.27
CA GLY A 111 -17.72 -16.69 -5.50
C GLY A 111 -18.39 -15.74 -6.49
N ASP A 112 -19.70 -15.87 -6.70
CA ASP A 112 -20.48 -15.03 -7.60
C ASP A 112 -20.50 -13.56 -7.15
N GLU A 113 -20.69 -13.27 -5.86
CA GLU A 113 -20.56 -11.90 -5.32
C GLU A 113 -19.15 -11.34 -5.61
N LEU A 114 -18.10 -12.13 -5.36
CA LEU A 114 -16.72 -11.68 -5.50
C LEU A 114 -16.33 -11.34 -6.94
N ARG A 115 -17.00 -11.92 -7.96
CA ARG A 115 -16.77 -11.53 -9.37
C ARG A 115 -16.96 -10.03 -9.59
N SER A 116 -17.95 -9.41 -8.94
CA SER A 116 -18.19 -7.97 -9.03
C SER A 116 -17.06 -7.14 -8.40
N VAL A 117 -16.56 -7.59 -7.24
CA VAL A 117 -15.45 -6.96 -6.50
C VAL A 117 -14.15 -6.99 -7.32
N PHE A 118 -13.97 -8.02 -8.13
CA PHE A 118 -12.80 -8.21 -8.97
C PHE A 118 -12.71 -7.21 -10.14
N GLY A 119 -13.82 -6.57 -10.51
CA GLY A 119 -13.85 -5.47 -11.48
C GLY A 119 -13.29 -5.82 -12.86
N THR A 120 -12.99 -4.79 -13.65
CA THR A 120 -12.40 -4.90 -14.99
C THR A 120 -11.29 -3.87 -15.18
N THR A 121 -10.17 -4.31 -15.75
CA THR A 121 -9.11 -3.40 -16.22
C THR A 121 -9.21 -3.22 -17.74
N ILE A 122 -9.21 -1.95 -18.16
CA ILE A 122 -9.32 -1.53 -19.54
C ILE A 122 -8.01 -0.91 -20.01
N VAL A 123 -7.56 -1.31 -21.21
CA VAL A 123 -6.46 -0.68 -21.94
C VAL A 123 -7.01 0.12 -23.10
N LEU A 124 -6.55 1.37 -23.22
CA LEU A 124 -6.86 2.29 -24.30
C LEU A 124 -5.77 2.17 -25.37
N ALA A 125 -6.12 1.62 -26.53
CA ALA A 125 -5.19 1.45 -27.65
C ALA A 125 -5.45 2.51 -28.74
N PRO A 126 -4.43 3.24 -29.24
CA PRO A 126 -4.64 4.20 -30.32
C PRO A 126 -5.01 3.47 -31.62
N GLN A 127 -6.05 3.95 -32.31
CA GLN A 127 -6.49 3.38 -33.61
C GLN A 127 -5.66 3.90 -34.79
N ASP A 128 -5.11 5.10 -34.66
CA ASP A 128 -4.30 5.77 -35.67
C ASP A 128 -2.94 6.17 -35.09
N ASN A 129 -1.94 6.44 -35.95
CA ASN A 129 -0.68 7.02 -35.50
C ASN A 129 -0.94 8.45 -34.98
N GLY A 130 -0.84 8.66 -33.66
CA GLY A 130 -1.24 9.92 -33.02
C GLY A 130 -0.63 10.15 -31.64
N ALA A 131 -1.25 11.03 -30.86
CA ALA A 131 -0.87 11.30 -29.47
C ALA A 131 -1.02 10.03 -28.61
N LEU A 132 -0.25 9.95 -27.51
CA LEU A 132 -0.40 8.86 -26.56
C LEU A 132 -1.80 8.89 -25.94
N PRO A 133 -2.42 7.72 -25.67
CA PRO A 133 -3.71 7.66 -25.00
C PRO A 133 -3.67 8.41 -23.65
N ASP A 134 -4.81 9.04 -23.34
CA ASP A 134 -5.04 9.73 -22.08
C ASP A 134 -6.44 9.37 -21.54
N GLY A 135 -6.45 8.64 -20.43
CA GLY A 135 -7.66 8.20 -19.74
C GLY A 135 -8.46 9.35 -19.16
N TRP A 136 -7.82 10.47 -18.79
CA TRP A 136 -8.53 11.63 -18.25
C TRP A 136 -9.50 12.23 -19.26
N ASP A 137 -9.11 12.27 -20.54
CA ASP A 137 -9.96 12.75 -21.62
C ASP A 137 -11.22 11.89 -21.79
N VAL A 138 -11.07 10.57 -21.68
CA VAL A 138 -12.18 9.61 -21.76
C VAL A 138 -13.10 9.74 -20.54
N VAL A 139 -12.53 9.84 -19.33
CA VAL A 139 -13.29 10.06 -18.09
C VAL A 139 -14.08 11.37 -18.15
N CYS A 140 -13.47 12.46 -18.63
CA CYS A 140 -14.15 13.74 -18.81
C CYS A 140 -15.35 13.62 -19.76
N LEU A 141 -15.22 12.89 -20.88
CA LEU A 141 -16.34 12.71 -21.82
C LEU A 141 -17.49 11.88 -21.24
N LEU A 142 -17.18 10.85 -20.47
CA LEU A 142 -18.20 10.03 -19.80
C LEU A 142 -18.99 10.88 -18.80
N ARG A 143 -18.29 11.74 -18.04
CA ARG A 143 -18.90 12.69 -17.10
C ARG A 143 -19.70 13.80 -17.80
N ASP A 144 -19.14 14.45 -18.83
CA ASP A 144 -19.79 15.51 -19.61
C ASP A 144 -21.14 15.07 -20.20
N ALA A 145 -21.23 13.80 -20.57
CA ALA A 145 -22.44 13.24 -21.17
C ALA A 145 -23.50 12.83 -20.13
N GLY A 146 -23.28 13.08 -18.83
CA GLY A 146 -24.16 12.65 -17.75
C GLY A 146 -24.34 11.12 -17.68
N ILE A 147 -23.40 10.38 -18.29
CA ILE A 147 -23.46 8.93 -18.44
C ILE A 147 -23.06 8.32 -17.10
N ASP A 148 -24.04 8.22 -16.21
CA ASP A 148 -24.06 7.13 -15.23
C ASP A 148 -24.19 5.84 -16.04
N LEU A 149 -23.18 4.97 -15.97
CA LEU A 149 -23.06 3.82 -16.87
C LEU A 149 -24.27 2.88 -16.79
N ASP A 150 -25.08 2.97 -15.73
CA ASP A 150 -26.24 2.11 -15.46
C ASP A 150 -27.62 2.81 -15.44
N ARG A 151 -27.73 4.15 -15.47
CA ARG A 151 -29.05 4.83 -15.53
C ARG A 151 -29.75 4.68 -16.88
N ASP A 152 -31.01 4.22 -16.87
CA ASP A 152 -31.90 4.10 -18.04
C ASP A 152 -32.04 5.41 -18.82
N ASP A 153 -31.93 5.31 -20.16
CA ASP A 153 -32.01 6.44 -21.11
C ASP A 153 -33.49 6.73 -21.51
N ASP A 154 -34.48 6.26 -20.75
CA ASP A 154 -35.89 6.35 -21.18
C ASP A 154 -36.57 7.71 -20.87
N ASP A 155 -35.86 8.67 -20.24
CA ASP A 155 -36.40 10.02 -19.92
C ASP A 155 -35.67 11.13 -20.72
N ASP A 156 -35.46 10.94 -22.02
CA ASP A 156 -35.05 11.99 -22.96
C ASP A 156 -36.25 12.81 -23.50
N ASP A 157 -37.31 12.97 -22.69
CA ASP A 157 -38.42 13.90 -22.94
C ASP A 157 -38.61 14.81 -21.70
N ASP A 158 -38.23 16.08 -21.86
CA ASP A 158 -38.63 17.29 -21.14
C ASP A 158 -39.05 17.17 -19.65
N ASP A 159 -38.23 17.68 -18.72
CA ASP A 159 -38.68 18.72 -17.75
C ASP A 159 -37.54 19.31 -16.90
N GLU A 160 -37.51 20.64 -16.86
CA GLU A 160 -36.73 21.46 -15.92
C GLU A 160 -37.28 21.31 -14.49
N ASP A 161 -36.51 20.77 -13.54
CA ASP A 161 -36.43 21.40 -12.20
C ASP A 161 -35.16 21.00 -11.43
N GLY A 162 -34.51 22.02 -10.87
CA GLY A 162 -33.29 21.89 -10.11
C GLY A 162 -33.57 21.60 -8.64
N SER A 163 -33.09 20.46 -8.14
CA SER A 163 -32.65 20.37 -6.75
C SER A 163 -31.58 19.28 -6.59
N LYS A 164 -30.35 19.67 -6.27
CA LYS A 164 -29.31 18.76 -5.76
C LYS A 164 -28.91 19.24 -4.36
N ALA A 165 -29.32 18.48 -3.35
CA ALA A 165 -28.83 18.62 -1.99
C ALA A 165 -28.68 17.25 -1.33
N ALA A 166 -27.54 17.14 -0.63
CA ALA A 166 -27.27 16.36 0.56
C ALA A 166 -26.95 14.85 0.45
N ALA A 167 -25.71 14.55 0.86
CA ALA A 167 -25.30 13.52 1.82
C ALA A 167 -26.00 12.16 1.71
N ARG A 168 -25.28 11.18 1.16
CA ARG A 168 -25.64 9.77 1.25
C ARG A 168 -24.47 8.97 1.80
N SER A 169 -24.60 8.56 3.06
CA SER A 169 -24.09 7.25 3.50
C SER A 169 -25.17 6.23 3.10
N GLU A 170 -25.16 5.80 1.84
CA GLU A 170 -26.01 4.73 1.31
C GLU A 170 -25.12 3.56 0.85
N PRO A 171 -25.63 2.31 0.82
CA PRO A 171 -24.89 1.19 0.24
C PRO A 171 -24.46 1.51 -1.19
N LEU A 172 -23.26 1.04 -1.57
CA LEU A 172 -22.62 1.20 -2.90
C LEU A 172 -23.68 1.38 -4.00
N PRO A 173 -23.69 2.48 -4.77
CA PRO A 173 -24.66 2.65 -5.85
C PRO A 173 -24.54 1.45 -6.80
N ALA A 174 -25.67 0.82 -7.09
CA ALA A 174 -25.77 -0.23 -8.11
C ALA A 174 -25.40 0.41 -9.46
N GLY A 175 -24.15 0.24 -9.89
CA GLY A 175 -23.55 1.06 -10.93
C GLY A 175 -22.14 0.58 -11.33
N ALA A 176 -21.86 0.46 -12.61
CA ALA A 176 -20.49 0.47 -13.13
C ALA A 176 -19.94 1.89 -13.10
N PHE A 177 -18.72 2.07 -12.58
CA PHE A 177 -18.00 3.33 -12.49
C PHE A 177 -16.62 3.17 -13.10
N VAL A 178 -16.16 4.22 -13.78
CA VAL A 178 -14.84 4.27 -14.41
C VAL A 178 -13.95 5.22 -13.60
N SER A 179 -12.77 4.75 -13.22
CA SER A 179 -11.72 5.55 -12.60
C SER A 179 -10.43 5.49 -13.40
N LEU A 180 -9.54 6.45 -13.14
CA LEU A 180 -8.16 6.38 -13.57
C LEU A 180 -7.43 5.23 -12.84
N ASP A 181 -6.38 4.68 -13.45
CA ASP A 181 -5.40 3.82 -12.77
C ASP A 181 -4.36 4.72 -12.07
N HIS A 182 -4.60 5.08 -10.82
CA HIS A 182 -3.73 6.02 -10.10
C HIS A 182 -2.35 5.43 -9.81
N VAL A 183 -1.36 6.31 -9.63
CA VAL A 183 -0.05 5.93 -9.10
C VAL A 183 -0.03 6.18 -7.59
N ILE A 184 0.19 5.11 -6.85
CA ILE A 184 0.18 5.05 -5.39
C ILE A 184 1.62 4.94 -4.88
N VAL A 185 1.91 5.59 -3.74
CA VAL A 185 3.23 5.56 -3.10
C VAL A 185 3.15 5.40 -1.57
N PRO A 186 4.16 4.81 -0.90
CA PRO A 186 4.20 4.62 0.57
C PRO A 186 4.78 5.82 1.36
N GLY A 187 5.24 6.86 0.68
CA GLY A 187 5.98 7.99 1.25
C GLY A 187 5.25 9.34 1.20
N ALA A 188 6.02 10.42 1.11
CA ALA A 188 5.48 11.72 0.69
C ALA A 188 4.95 11.58 -0.75
N ILE A 189 3.70 11.98 -0.96
CA ILE A 189 3.01 11.77 -2.24
C ILE A 189 3.42 12.84 -3.24
N GLY A 190 3.74 14.06 -2.78
CA GLY A 190 3.94 15.21 -3.66
C GLY A 190 2.60 15.76 -4.20
N GLY A 191 2.55 17.06 -4.54
CA GLY A 191 1.29 17.68 -4.99
C GLY A 191 1.20 19.20 -4.89
N GLN A 192 2.32 19.92 -4.74
CA GLN A 192 2.34 21.37 -4.84
C GLN A 192 2.69 21.78 -6.29
N PRO A 193 1.85 22.56 -6.99
CA PRO A 193 2.07 22.95 -8.39
C PRO A 193 3.32 23.83 -8.64
N MET A 194 4.08 24.18 -7.60
CA MET A 194 5.30 25.02 -7.69
C MET A 194 6.57 24.34 -7.16
N SER A 195 6.51 23.08 -6.75
CA SER A 195 7.69 22.28 -6.40
C SER A 195 7.65 20.95 -7.16
N GLN A 196 7.69 21.07 -8.48
CA GLN A 196 7.92 19.95 -9.41
C GLN A 196 9.37 19.48 -9.30
N PRO A 197 9.66 18.20 -9.04
CA PRO A 197 10.82 17.56 -9.62
C PRO A 197 10.48 17.13 -11.05
N TRP A 198 11.22 17.67 -12.02
CA TRP A 198 11.12 17.30 -13.42
C TRP A 198 11.43 15.81 -13.65
N ASP A 199 10.83 15.24 -14.70
CA ASP A 199 11.14 13.96 -15.36
C ASP A 199 11.67 12.82 -14.48
N PHE A 200 10.78 11.98 -13.91
CA PHE A 200 11.00 10.56 -13.53
C PHE A 200 12.31 10.17 -12.81
N THR A 201 13.05 11.13 -12.27
CA THR A 201 14.41 10.97 -11.74
C THR A 201 14.60 11.70 -10.40
N ASP A 202 13.54 12.18 -9.77
CA ASP A 202 13.65 12.62 -8.38
C ASP A 202 12.36 12.30 -7.64
N SER A 203 12.19 11.01 -7.31
CA SER A 203 11.42 10.66 -6.13
C SER A 203 12.18 11.22 -4.93
N GLN A 204 11.83 12.43 -4.51
CA GLN A 204 12.21 12.97 -3.21
C GLN A 204 11.19 12.52 -2.15
N PRO A 205 11.36 11.34 -1.52
CA PRO A 205 11.18 11.23 -0.10
C PRO A 205 12.57 11.39 0.48
N PHE A 206 12.91 12.62 0.88
CA PHE A 206 13.86 12.84 1.99
C PHE A 206 15.14 11.98 1.97
N VAL A 207 15.88 11.99 0.86
CA VAL A 207 17.27 11.50 0.82
C VAL A 207 18.12 12.55 0.12
N GLN A 208 18.57 13.55 0.89
CA GLN A 208 19.63 14.44 0.42
C GLN A 208 20.98 13.81 0.79
N GLY A 209 21.82 13.55 -0.21
CA GLY A 209 23.25 13.31 0.02
C GLY A 209 23.85 14.51 0.77
N MET A 210 24.29 14.29 2.01
CA MET A 210 24.90 15.34 2.83
C MET A 210 26.11 15.98 2.13
N PRO A 211 26.33 17.29 2.32
CA PRO A 211 27.32 18.06 1.58
C PRO A 211 28.75 17.69 1.97
N LYS A 212 29.61 17.62 0.95
CA LYS A 212 31.07 17.47 1.01
C LYS A 212 31.70 18.32 2.12
N THR A 213 32.07 17.72 3.25
CA THR A 213 33.13 18.25 4.12
C THR A 213 34.50 17.86 3.56
N ALA A 214 34.82 18.41 2.39
CA ALA A 214 36.21 18.48 1.93
C ALA A 214 36.78 19.82 2.38
N GLY A 215 37.67 19.81 3.38
CA GLY A 215 38.47 20.97 3.74
C GLY A 215 39.25 21.44 2.52
N HIS A 216 38.93 22.63 2.00
CA HIS A 216 39.64 23.17 0.84
C HIS A 216 40.99 23.75 1.30
N PRO A 217 42.13 23.35 0.69
CA PRO A 217 43.39 24.04 0.87
C PRO A 217 43.27 25.47 0.33
N LYS A 218 43.72 26.45 1.11
CA LYS A 218 43.85 27.85 0.69
C LYS A 218 45.08 28.01 -0.20
N THR A 219 44.89 28.20 -1.50
CA THR A 219 45.91 28.79 -2.37
C THR A 219 45.27 29.65 -3.46
N ALA A 220 45.85 30.85 -3.63
CA ALA A 220 45.55 31.90 -4.62
C ALA A 220 44.33 32.82 -4.34
N GLY A 221 44.65 34.10 -4.12
CA GLY A 221 43.71 35.15 -3.76
C GLY A 221 42.97 35.75 -4.95
N HIS A 222 41.70 36.08 -4.72
CA HIS A 222 40.92 36.98 -5.58
C HIS A 222 40.26 38.09 -4.72
N PRO A 223 40.02 39.29 -5.29
CA PRO A 223 39.84 40.54 -4.54
C PRO A 223 38.47 40.69 -3.89
N LYS A 224 38.47 41.28 -2.69
CA LYS A 224 37.31 41.62 -1.86
C LYS A 224 36.64 42.92 -2.33
N THR A 225 35.63 42.85 -3.18
CA THR A 225 34.66 43.96 -3.38
C THR A 225 33.34 43.46 -3.97
N ALA A 226 32.61 42.69 -3.17
CA ALA A 226 31.16 42.56 -3.17
C ALA A 226 30.85 41.64 -1.98
N GLY A 227 30.08 42.09 -1.01
CA GLY A 227 29.71 41.26 0.13
C GLY A 227 28.87 40.09 -0.36
N HIS A 228 29.49 38.92 -0.53
CA HIS A 228 28.72 37.69 -0.63
C HIS A 228 27.99 37.48 0.71
N PRO A 229 26.68 37.23 0.71
CA PRO A 229 26.01 36.72 1.89
C PRO A 229 26.70 35.41 2.28
N LYS A 230 27.32 35.41 3.45
CA LYS A 230 27.57 34.17 4.19
C LYS A 230 26.20 33.65 4.64
N THR A 231 25.55 32.82 3.85
CA THR A 231 24.56 31.86 4.35
C THR A 231 25.35 30.61 4.70
N ALA A 232 25.79 30.41 5.95
CA ALA A 232 24.98 29.80 7.00
C ALA A 232 24.18 28.63 6.41
N GLY A 233 24.49 27.40 6.83
CA GLY A 233 23.70 26.22 6.48
C GLY A 233 22.22 26.55 6.65
N HIS A 234 21.42 26.25 5.64
CA HIS A 234 19.98 26.40 5.75
C HIS A 234 19.56 25.72 7.05
N PRO A 235 18.79 26.38 7.95
CA PRO A 235 17.98 25.62 8.89
C PRO A 235 17.13 24.69 8.03
N PHE A 236 17.20 23.39 8.31
CA PHE A 236 16.39 22.38 7.63
C PHE A 236 14.93 22.88 7.58
N ALA A 237 14.23 22.74 6.44
CA ALA A 237 12.80 22.99 6.44
C ALA A 237 12.20 21.89 7.32
N GLY A 238 11.39 22.23 8.33
CA GLY A 238 11.14 21.33 9.48
C GLY A 238 10.71 19.87 9.17
N MET A 239 10.15 19.58 7.99
CA MET A 239 9.86 18.19 7.56
C MET A 239 11.11 17.43 7.08
N ASP A 240 12.10 18.11 6.48
CA ASP A 240 13.37 17.52 6.05
C ASP A 240 14.17 16.91 7.20
N GLU A 241 13.95 17.37 8.44
CA GLU A 241 14.67 16.84 9.60
C GLU A 241 14.38 15.35 9.84
N TYR A 242 13.18 14.88 9.49
CA TYR A 242 12.80 13.46 9.62
C TYR A 242 13.46 12.57 8.57
N ALA A 243 14.16 13.16 7.59
CA ALA A 243 15.05 12.49 6.63
C ALA A 243 16.40 12.12 7.22
N VAL A 244 16.84 12.90 8.22
CA VAL A 244 18.23 12.96 8.62
C VAL A 244 18.50 11.96 9.73
N ALA A 245 19.52 11.12 9.55
CA ALA A 245 20.02 10.23 10.59
C ALA A 245 20.33 11.05 11.87
N GLY A 246 19.81 10.58 13.00
CA GLY A 246 19.86 11.27 14.30
C GLY A 246 18.64 12.14 14.61
N SER A 247 17.84 12.51 13.60
CA SER A 247 16.66 13.38 13.72
C SER A 247 15.35 12.73 13.25
N GLY A 248 15.36 11.41 13.00
CA GLY A 248 14.19 10.63 12.59
C GLY A 248 14.37 9.87 11.27
N GLY A 249 15.44 10.19 10.52
CA GLY A 249 15.79 9.50 9.28
C GLY A 249 16.17 8.05 9.49
N ARG A 250 16.08 7.27 8.39
CA ARG A 250 16.51 5.87 8.37
C ARG A 250 17.98 5.79 8.77
N GLN A 251 18.29 5.05 9.82
CA GLN A 251 19.67 4.86 10.29
C GLN A 251 19.84 3.48 10.95
N PRO A 252 20.98 2.80 10.78
CA PRO A 252 21.22 1.55 11.46
C PRO A 252 21.47 1.76 12.95
N VAL A 253 20.98 0.82 13.76
CA VAL A 253 21.16 0.80 15.22
C VAL A 253 21.46 -0.62 15.69
N ALA A 254 22.01 -0.74 16.91
CA ALA A 254 22.19 -2.03 17.56
C ALA A 254 21.05 -2.30 18.54
N TRP A 255 20.40 -3.46 18.42
CA TRP A 255 19.46 -3.96 19.42
C TRP A 255 20.17 -4.92 20.37
N VAL A 256 20.17 -4.60 21.67
CA VAL A 256 20.78 -5.43 22.72
C VAL A 256 19.75 -6.21 23.53
N GLY A 257 18.45 -5.98 23.28
CA GLY A 257 17.36 -6.66 23.97
C GLY A 257 17.13 -8.08 23.46
N ALA A 258 16.29 -8.83 24.15
CA ALA A 258 15.81 -10.12 23.64
C ALA A 258 14.91 -9.92 22.41
N ALA A 259 14.84 -10.94 21.54
CA ALA A 259 13.79 -11.01 20.53
C ALA A 259 12.41 -11.17 21.19
N PRO A 260 11.31 -10.68 20.59
CA PRO A 260 9.96 -10.99 21.07
C PRO A 260 9.64 -12.49 20.91
N TRP A 261 8.94 -13.08 21.88
CA TRP A 261 8.64 -14.52 21.94
C TRP A 261 7.14 -14.79 21.89
N ARG A 262 6.75 -15.79 21.08
CA ARG A 262 5.39 -16.33 21.03
C ARG A 262 4.99 -16.96 22.35
N SER A 263 3.77 -16.65 22.82
CA SER A 263 3.16 -17.35 23.94
C SER A 263 2.46 -18.64 23.50
N ILE A 264 1.95 -18.69 22.27
CA ILE A 264 1.30 -19.84 21.63
C ILE A 264 2.32 -20.54 20.73
N ARG A 265 2.89 -21.65 21.20
CA ARG A 265 3.91 -22.45 20.48
C ARG A 265 3.37 -23.81 20.05
N GLY A 266 3.86 -24.31 18.92
CA GLY A 266 3.47 -25.58 18.31
C GLY A 266 2.09 -25.53 17.64
N GLY A 267 1.49 -26.71 17.45
CA GLY A 267 0.21 -26.88 16.78
C GLY A 267 0.34 -27.42 15.36
N ASP A 268 -0.80 -27.74 14.75
CA ASP A 268 -0.82 -28.44 13.46
C ASP A 268 -0.51 -27.53 12.27
N SER A 269 -0.52 -26.21 12.47
CA SER A 269 -0.22 -25.22 11.43
C SER A 269 0.42 -23.96 12.02
N VAL A 270 0.96 -23.11 11.15
CA VAL A 270 1.47 -21.79 11.52
C VAL A 270 0.39 -20.89 12.15
N PHE A 271 -0.88 -21.14 11.87
CA PHE A 271 -2.00 -20.30 12.30
C PHE A 271 -2.64 -20.74 13.62
N THR A 272 -2.28 -21.91 14.15
CA THR A 272 -2.97 -22.52 15.30
C THR A 272 -1.99 -23.12 16.30
N GLY A 273 -2.29 -22.97 17.59
CA GLY A 273 -1.59 -23.65 18.68
C GLY A 273 -2.01 -25.10 18.89
N PRO A 274 -1.40 -25.81 19.86
CA PRO A 274 -1.62 -27.24 20.13
C PRO A 274 -3.04 -27.58 20.57
N GLU A 275 -3.77 -26.63 21.16
CA GLU A 275 -5.17 -26.83 21.58
C GLU A 275 -6.13 -26.18 20.58
N GLY A 276 -5.67 -25.88 19.36
CA GLY A 276 -6.46 -25.21 18.34
C GLY A 276 -6.61 -23.71 18.54
N GLN A 277 -5.82 -23.08 19.43
CA GLN A 277 -5.88 -21.63 19.64
C GLN A 277 -5.44 -20.90 18.38
N ARG A 278 -6.28 -20.03 17.79
CA ARG A 278 -5.87 -19.24 16.62
C ARG A 278 -4.82 -18.20 16.99
N ARG A 279 -3.85 -18.01 16.11
CA ARG A 279 -2.95 -16.86 16.08
C ARG A 279 -3.55 -15.75 15.22
N PRO A 280 -3.42 -14.47 15.61
CA PRO A 280 -3.80 -13.35 14.75
C PRO A 280 -3.02 -13.37 13.44
N VAL A 281 -3.66 -13.05 12.32
CA VAL A 281 -3.01 -12.88 11.03
C VAL A 281 -3.02 -11.40 10.65
N VAL A 282 -1.83 -10.82 10.50
CA VAL A 282 -1.63 -9.43 10.08
C VAL A 282 -1.04 -9.41 8.68
N ALA A 283 -1.80 -8.91 7.71
CA ALA A 283 -1.34 -8.74 6.33
C ALA A 283 -0.64 -7.40 6.14
N LEU A 284 0.61 -7.43 5.68
CA LEU A 284 1.41 -6.24 5.35
C LEU A 284 1.56 -6.15 3.83
N MET A 285 0.74 -5.30 3.20
CA MET A 285 0.80 -5.06 1.75
C MET A 285 1.94 -4.07 1.47
N ASP A 286 3.17 -4.57 1.35
CA ASP A 286 4.38 -3.72 1.29
C ASP A 286 5.48 -4.26 0.34
N THR A 287 6.75 -3.90 0.57
CA THR A 287 7.93 -4.33 -0.20
C THR A 287 8.31 -5.80 -0.06
N GLY A 288 7.51 -6.60 0.65
CA GLY A 288 7.95 -7.89 1.18
C GLY A 288 8.77 -7.73 2.47
N VAL A 289 9.22 -8.85 3.04
CA VAL A 289 9.88 -8.90 4.36
C VAL A 289 11.20 -9.66 4.23
N GLY A 290 12.30 -8.91 4.23
CA GLY A 290 13.64 -9.45 4.08
C GLY A 290 14.08 -10.35 5.23
N LYS A 291 15.25 -10.97 5.05
CA LYS A 291 15.82 -11.91 6.02
C LYS A 291 16.20 -11.18 7.32
N HIS A 292 15.81 -11.76 8.45
CA HIS A 292 16.16 -11.26 9.78
C HIS A 292 16.12 -12.40 10.82
N PRO A 293 17.01 -12.41 11.83
CA PRO A 293 17.04 -13.44 12.87
C PRO A 293 15.73 -13.58 13.66
N TRP A 294 14.94 -12.52 13.82
CA TRP A 294 13.67 -12.59 14.54
C TRP A 294 12.60 -13.44 13.87
N TRP A 295 12.71 -13.70 12.56
CA TRP A 295 11.73 -14.54 11.87
C TRP A 295 11.98 -16.02 12.10
N ASN A 296 13.23 -16.37 12.43
CA ASN A 296 13.69 -17.73 12.64
C ASN A 296 14.66 -17.81 13.84
N PRO A 297 14.20 -17.58 15.09
CA PRO A 297 15.08 -17.43 16.25
C PRO A 297 15.86 -18.70 16.62
N GLU A 298 15.39 -19.89 16.24
CA GLU A 298 16.03 -21.18 16.60
C GLU A 298 17.25 -21.52 15.73
N VAL A 299 17.55 -20.75 14.68
CA VAL A 299 18.68 -21.00 13.77
C VAL A 299 20.03 -20.52 14.34
N VAL A 300 20.06 -20.01 15.57
CA VAL A 300 21.28 -19.39 16.16
C VAL A 300 22.23 -20.39 16.84
N GLU A 301 21.85 -21.65 17.08
CA GLU A 301 22.80 -22.68 17.54
C GLU A 301 22.55 -24.05 16.86
N GLY A 302 22.97 -24.19 15.60
CA GLY A 302 23.14 -25.51 14.96
C GLY A 302 21.95 -26.05 14.16
N ASN A 303 21.78 -25.52 12.94
CA ASN A 303 21.25 -26.18 11.74
C ASN A 303 20.08 -27.20 11.86
N GLU A 304 18.90 -26.74 12.24
CA GLU A 304 17.65 -27.24 11.64
C GLU A 304 16.75 -26.03 11.32
N PRO A 305 16.06 -25.99 10.15
CA PRO A 305 15.02 -25.00 9.90
C PRO A 305 13.95 -25.09 10.99
N LEU A 306 13.30 -23.97 11.36
CA LEU A 306 12.09 -24.09 12.17
C LEU A 306 11.10 -25.02 11.45
N ALA A 307 10.39 -25.82 12.24
CA ALA A 307 9.24 -26.54 11.72
C ALA A 307 8.28 -25.54 11.06
N ASP A 308 7.70 -25.92 9.91
CA ASP A 308 6.89 -25.01 9.09
C ASP A 308 5.72 -24.36 9.86
N ASN A 309 5.29 -24.97 10.97
CA ASN A 309 4.25 -24.49 11.89
C ASN A 309 4.69 -23.40 12.88
N GLU A 310 5.96 -23.00 12.91
CA GLU A 310 6.49 -21.99 13.83
C GLU A 310 6.94 -20.70 13.13
N GLN A 311 6.74 -20.61 11.81
CA GLN A 311 7.10 -19.43 11.04
C GLN A 311 6.37 -18.17 11.54
N ILE A 312 7.11 -17.06 11.66
CA ILE A 312 6.55 -15.75 12.05
C ILE A 312 6.04 -14.99 10.83
N VAL A 313 6.76 -15.09 9.73
CA VAL A 313 6.48 -14.36 8.49
C VAL A 313 6.26 -15.35 7.35
N LEU A 314 5.06 -15.31 6.77
CA LEU A 314 4.73 -16.00 5.53
C LEU A 314 4.99 -15.07 4.34
N ARG A 315 6.15 -15.25 3.72
CA ARG A 315 6.57 -14.51 2.51
C ARG A 315 5.87 -15.06 1.28
N ASP A 316 5.61 -14.18 0.31
CA ASP A 316 5.06 -14.52 -1.01
C ASP A 316 3.87 -15.49 -0.96
N PRO A 317 2.83 -15.20 -0.14
CA PRO A 317 1.68 -16.09 0.00
C PRO A 317 0.99 -16.30 -1.36
N GLN A 318 0.44 -17.50 -1.55
CA GLN A 318 -0.18 -17.91 -2.82
C GLN A 318 -1.63 -18.36 -2.66
N VAL A 319 -2.57 -17.68 -3.29
CA VAL A 319 -3.97 -18.11 -3.30
C VAL A 319 -4.23 -19.07 -4.46
N VAL A 320 -4.70 -20.27 -4.15
CA VAL A 320 -4.96 -21.38 -5.10
C VAL A 320 -3.84 -21.61 -6.12
N GLY A 321 -2.58 -21.40 -5.74
CA GLY A 321 -1.39 -21.62 -6.57
C GLY A 321 -0.95 -20.42 -7.42
N VAL A 322 -1.47 -19.21 -7.17
CA VAL A 322 -0.93 -17.97 -7.75
C VAL A 322 -0.49 -16.99 -6.65
N PRO A 323 0.57 -16.20 -6.86
CA PRO A 323 1.01 -15.20 -5.87
C PRO A 323 -0.08 -14.18 -5.53
N VAL A 324 -0.24 -13.87 -4.25
CA VAL A 324 -1.11 -12.78 -3.80
C VAL A 324 -0.48 -11.43 -4.15
N GLY A 325 0.81 -11.24 -3.90
CA GLY A 325 1.56 -10.05 -4.31
C GLY A 325 1.99 -10.13 -5.78
N LEU A 326 1.86 -9.02 -6.51
CA LEU A 326 2.18 -8.96 -7.95
C LEU A 326 3.56 -8.38 -8.26
N CYS A 327 4.26 -7.82 -7.28
CA CYS A 327 5.57 -7.24 -7.54
C CYS A 327 6.59 -8.35 -7.81
N PRO A 328 7.27 -8.33 -8.96
CA PRO A 328 8.23 -9.36 -9.32
C PRO A 328 9.52 -9.27 -8.52
N ASP A 329 10.22 -10.40 -8.43
CA ASP A 329 11.65 -10.42 -8.12
C ASP A 329 12.41 -9.66 -9.21
N PRO A 330 13.30 -8.72 -8.85
CA PRO A 330 14.17 -8.08 -9.83
C PRO A 330 15.19 -9.09 -10.38
N GLU A 331 15.74 -8.80 -11.55
CA GLU A 331 16.77 -9.65 -12.18
C GLU A 331 18.01 -9.80 -11.30
N PHE A 332 18.35 -8.74 -10.55
CA PHE A 332 19.52 -8.72 -9.69
C PHE A 332 19.15 -8.53 -8.22
N ALA A 333 19.68 -9.39 -7.35
CA ALA A 333 19.40 -9.37 -5.91
C ALA A 333 19.76 -8.03 -5.24
N TYR A 334 20.74 -7.29 -5.76
CA TYR A 334 21.10 -5.99 -5.16
C TYR A 334 20.04 -4.90 -5.41
N GLN A 335 19.14 -5.09 -6.39
CA GLN A 335 17.99 -4.20 -6.64
C GLN A 335 16.77 -4.57 -5.78
N ASP A 336 16.79 -5.71 -5.11
CA ASP A 336 15.65 -6.20 -4.33
C ASP A 336 15.57 -5.45 -2.98
N PRO A 337 14.44 -4.80 -2.64
CA PRO A 337 14.25 -4.12 -1.35
C PRO A 337 14.40 -5.02 -0.13
N GLU A 338 14.27 -6.34 -0.30
CA GLU A 338 14.46 -7.34 0.76
C GLU A 338 15.93 -7.78 0.91
N HIS A 339 16.78 -7.47 -0.08
CA HIS A 339 18.19 -7.80 -0.11
C HIS A 339 19.09 -6.57 -0.16
N GLY A 340 19.36 -6.01 -1.35
CA GLY A 340 20.31 -4.89 -1.51
C GLY A 340 19.69 -3.51 -1.60
N GLY A 341 18.42 -3.40 -2.02
CA GLY A 341 17.65 -2.17 -1.93
C GLY A 341 18.11 -0.99 -2.79
N VAL A 342 18.80 -1.20 -3.92
CA VAL A 342 19.24 -0.12 -4.83
C VAL A 342 18.70 -0.30 -6.26
N SER A 343 17.40 -0.19 -6.45
CA SER A 343 16.71 -0.35 -7.74
C SER A 343 16.62 0.94 -8.57
N ILE A 344 16.56 2.12 -7.94
CA ILE A 344 16.37 3.39 -8.66
C ILE A 344 17.68 3.82 -9.33
N TYR A 345 18.77 3.81 -8.57
CA TYR A 345 20.10 4.25 -9.01
C TYR A 345 21.17 3.19 -8.73
N PRO A 346 21.05 1.99 -9.31
CA PRO A 346 21.87 0.82 -8.97
C PRO A 346 23.39 1.01 -9.09
N LEU A 347 23.83 2.02 -9.84
CA LEU A 347 25.26 2.28 -10.10
C LEU A 347 25.83 3.46 -9.32
N THR A 348 24.98 4.35 -8.79
CA THR A 348 25.41 5.67 -8.32
C THR A 348 24.67 6.18 -7.10
N GLY A 349 23.51 5.63 -6.78
CA GLY A 349 22.64 6.18 -5.74
C GLY A 349 22.75 5.46 -4.40
N PRO A 350 22.17 6.10 -3.37
CA PRO A 350 21.99 5.49 -2.06
C PRO A 350 20.99 4.34 -2.14
N LEU A 351 20.77 3.69 -1.00
CA LEU A 351 19.62 2.81 -0.82
C LEU A 351 18.33 3.53 -1.22
N ASP A 352 17.45 2.80 -1.89
CA ASP A 352 16.16 3.30 -2.28
C ASP A 352 15.37 3.78 -1.05
N PRO A 353 14.48 4.78 -1.23
CA PRO A 353 13.77 5.39 -0.11
C PRO A 353 12.97 4.39 0.73
N VAL A 354 12.43 3.33 0.12
CA VAL A 354 11.59 2.33 0.80
C VAL A 354 12.25 0.96 0.91
N ALA A 355 13.56 0.84 0.65
CA ALA A 355 14.28 -0.41 0.87
C ALA A 355 14.11 -0.88 2.33
N GLY A 356 13.70 -2.15 2.50
CA GLY A 356 13.44 -2.76 3.81
C GLY A 356 12.19 -2.29 4.53
N HIS A 357 11.32 -1.48 3.91
CA HIS A 357 10.14 -0.88 4.54
C HIS A 357 9.21 -1.94 5.16
N GLY A 358 8.84 -2.99 4.41
CA GLY A 358 8.01 -4.07 4.94
C GLY A 358 8.67 -4.86 6.07
N THR A 359 10.01 -5.01 6.04
CA THR A 359 10.76 -5.64 7.14
C THR A 359 10.71 -4.81 8.41
N PHE A 360 10.79 -3.49 8.28
CA PHE A 360 10.65 -2.57 9.40
C PHE A 360 9.25 -2.66 10.01
N MET A 361 8.21 -2.69 9.17
CA MET A 361 6.83 -2.86 9.64
C MET A 361 6.59 -4.20 10.34
N ALA A 362 7.14 -5.29 9.79
CA ALA A 362 7.04 -6.62 10.38
C ALA A 362 7.62 -6.67 11.80
N GLY A 363 8.76 -6.00 12.04
CA GLY A 363 9.35 -5.92 13.38
C GLY A 363 8.51 -5.16 14.38
N LEU A 364 7.75 -4.15 13.95
CA LEU A 364 6.85 -3.39 14.82
C LEU A 364 5.67 -4.25 15.25
N VAL A 365 5.05 -4.97 14.30
CA VAL A 365 3.96 -5.91 14.59
C VAL A 365 4.43 -7.01 15.53
N HIS A 366 5.60 -7.62 15.25
CA HIS A 366 6.15 -8.70 16.08
C HIS A 366 6.51 -8.25 17.50
N GLN A 367 6.97 -7.02 17.67
CA GLN A 367 7.24 -6.45 19.00
C GLN A 367 5.96 -6.27 19.84
N LEU A 368 4.85 -5.88 19.20
CA LEU A 368 3.58 -5.59 19.88
C LEU A 368 2.69 -6.82 20.06
N CYS A 369 2.72 -7.74 19.09
CA CYS A 369 2.01 -9.02 19.14
C CYS A 369 2.93 -10.14 18.62
N PRO A 370 3.78 -10.72 19.48
CA PRO A 370 4.70 -11.79 19.07
C PRO A 370 4.00 -13.04 18.52
N ASP A 371 2.76 -13.28 18.97
CA ASP A 371 1.90 -14.39 18.53
C ASP A 371 1.27 -14.19 17.16
N ALA A 372 1.35 -12.99 16.58
CA ALA A 372 0.84 -12.77 15.24
C ALA A 372 1.63 -13.57 14.20
N VAL A 373 0.91 -14.00 13.17
CA VAL A 373 1.48 -14.44 11.89
C VAL A 373 1.43 -13.27 10.95
N ILE A 374 2.58 -12.93 10.36
CA ILE A 374 2.70 -11.82 9.42
C ILE A 374 2.59 -12.40 8.00
N LEU A 375 1.49 -12.07 7.32
CA LEU A 375 1.29 -12.40 5.91
C LEU A 375 1.90 -11.27 5.07
N ALA A 376 2.93 -11.57 4.27
CA ALA A 376 3.72 -10.55 3.58
C ALA A 376 3.63 -10.66 2.05
N PRO A 377 2.49 -10.30 1.43
CA PRO A 377 2.40 -10.17 -0.02
C PRO A 377 3.20 -8.95 -0.50
N ARG A 378 4.12 -9.20 -1.41
CA ARG A 378 4.95 -8.18 -2.04
C ARG A 378 4.17 -7.42 -3.11
N VAL A 379 3.84 -6.16 -2.85
CA VAL A 379 3.05 -5.31 -3.78
C VAL A 379 3.87 -4.28 -4.52
N TYR A 380 5.09 -3.94 -4.06
CA TYR A 380 5.98 -3.03 -4.79
C TYR A 380 7.47 -3.24 -4.47
N GLY A 381 8.33 -2.66 -5.32
CA GLY A 381 9.80 -2.74 -5.20
C GLY A 381 10.39 -1.55 -4.45
N GLY A 382 11.73 -1.44 -4.44
CA GLY A 382 12.43 -0.36 -3.74
C GLY A 382 12.08 1.06 -4.22
N SER A 383 11.57 1.22 -5.46
CA SER A 383 11.11 2.52 -5.95
C SER A 383 9.87 3.08 -5.25
N GLY A 384 9.05 2.22 -4.61
CA GLY A 384 7.81 2.63 -3.96
C GLY A 384 6.68 3.02 -4.92
N ILE A 385 6.81 2.78 -6.23
CA ILE A 385 5.79 3.12 -7.23
C ILE A 385 4.86 1.92 -7.42
N ILE A 386 3.56 2.15 -7.28
CA ILE A 386 2.52 1.12 -7.37
C ILE A 386 1.41 1.62 -8.29
N PRO A 387 1.14 0.96 -9.43
CA PRO A 387 -0.11 1.16 -10.15
C PRO A 387 -1.29 0.69 -9.30
N GLU A 388 -2.36 1.47 -9.26
CA GLU A 388 -3.58 1.14 -8.51
C GLU A 388 -4.11 -0.24 -8.93
N ARG A 389 -4.08 -0.56 -10.22
CA ARG A 389 -4.38 -1.89 -10.77
C ARG A 389 -3.68 -3.01 -10.01
N ASP A 390 -2.36 -2.91 -9.83
CA ASP A 390 -1.58 -4.00 -9.23
C ASP A 390 -1.88 -4.15 -7.74
N LEU A 391 -2.10 -3.03 -7.06
CA LEU A 391 -2.58 -3.03 -5.68
C LEU A 391 -3.96 -3.69 -5.57
N LEU A 392 -4.91 -3.32 -6.44
CA LEU A 392 -6.27 -3.87 -6.46
C LEU A 392 -6.26 -5.38 -6.64
N ARG A 393 -5.54 -5.88 -7.64
CA ARG A 393 -5.41 -7.30 -7.89
C ARG A 393 -4.81 -8.03 -6.68
N SER A 394 -3.79 -7.44 -6.04
CA SER A 394 -3.19 -8.02 -4.85
C SER A 394 -4.16 -8.06 -3.65
N LEU A 395 -4.94 -6.98 -3.45
CA LEU A 395 -5.98 -6.91 -2.40
C LEU A 395 -7.11 -7.92 -2.65
N ARG A 396 -7.54 -8.07 -3.90
CA ARG A 396 -8.57 -9.05 -4.33
C ARG A 396 -8.11 -10.48 -4.12
N ARG A 397 -6.83 -10.78 -4.41
CA ARG A 397 -6.22 -12.08 -4.12
C ARG A 397 -6.08 -12.34 -2.63
N MET A 398 -5.76 -11.32 -1.83
CA MET A 398 -5.75 -11.41 -0.38
C MET A 398 -7.17 -11.63 0.18
N LEU A 399 -8.19 -10.99 -0.39
CA LEU A 399 -9.59 -11.23 -0.05
C LEU A 399 -9.96 -12.69 -0.31
N LEU A 400 -9.59 -13.27 -1.47
CA LEU A 400 -9.77 -14.71 -1.74
C LEU A 400 -9.06 -15.59 -0.71
N TRP A 401 -7.80 -15.28 -0.37
CA TRP A 401 -7.05 -15.98 0.67
C TRP A 401 -7.79 -15.96 2.01
N HIS A 402 -8.32 -14.79 2.40
CA HIS A 402 -9.06 -14.59 3.64
C HIS A 402 -10.37 -15.40 3.65
N VAL A 403 -11.20 -15.35 2.60
CA VAL A 403 -12.49 -16.08 2.57
C VAL A 403 -12.32 -17.60 2.48
N LEU A 404 -11.25 -18.10 1.84
CA LEU A 404 -10.88 -19.51 1.91
C LEU A 404 -10.51 -19.92 3.34
N GLY A 405 -9.80 -19.04 4.06
CA GLY A 405 -9.52 -19.21 5.48
C GLY A 405 -10.78 -19.23 6.34
N LEU A 406 -11.76 -18.35 6.08
CA LEU A 406 -13.05 -18.37 6.77
C LEU A 406 -13.86 -19.64 6.47
N SER A 407 -13.70 -20.19 5.27
CA SER A 407 -14.34 -21.43 4.83
C SER A 407 -13.64 -22.70 5.36
N GLY A 408 -12.55 -22.56 6.12
CA GLY A 408 -11.82 -23.69 6.71
C GLY A 408 -11.00 -24.50 5.71
N VAL A 409 -10.68 -23.93 4.54
CA VAL A 409 -9.85 -24.61 3.54
C VAL A 409 -8.42 -24.73 4.06
N ALA A 410 -7.88 -25.96 4.03
CA ALA A 410 -6.54 -26.25 4.54
C ALA A 410 -5.46 -25.40 3.85
N GLY A 411 -4.50 -24.90 4.65
CA GLY A 411 -3.42 -24.02 4.18
C GLY A 411 -3.77 -22.52 4.19
N TYR A 412 -5.04 -22.16 4.40
CA TYR A 412 -5.49 -20.77 4.51
C TYR A 412 -5.92 -20.44 5.94
N ALA A 413 -5.94 -19.15 6.26
CA ALA A 413 -6.45 -18.65 7.53
C ALA A 413 -7.07 -17.25 7.33
N PRO A 414 -8.12 -16.90 8.12
CA PRO A 414 -8.68 -15.56 8.09
C PRO A 414 -7.63 -14.51 8.48
N VAL A 415 -7.42 -13.54 7.59
CA VAL A 415 -6.74 -12.28 7.90
C VAL A 415 -7.57 -11.50 8.91
N ASP A 416 -6.95 -11.05 10.01
CA ASP A 416 -7.63 -10.27 11.06
C ASP A 416 -7.38 -8.77 10.89
N VAL A 417 -6.16 -8.39 10.48
CA VAL A 417 -5.77 -6.99 10.22
C VAL A 417 -5.03 -6.89 8.89
N ALA A 418 -5.39 -5.92 8.05
CA ALA A 418 -4.67 -5.56 6.83
C ALA A 418 -4.10 -4.14 6.94
N VAL A 419 -2.81 -3.98 6.64
CA VAL A 419 -2.08 -2.71 6.76
C VAL A 419 -1.77 -2.16 5.37
N LEU A 420 -2.22 -0.93 5.13
CA LEU A 420 -2.02 -0.16 3.90
C LEU A 420 -1.22 1.09 4.24
N SER A 421 0.11 0.95 4.28
CA SER A 421 1.05 2.04 4.55
C SER A 421 1.42 2.79 3.26
N LEU A 422 0.39 3.15 2.49
CA LEU A 422 0.50 3.73 1.15
C LEU A 422 -0.68 4.64 0.86
N GLY A 423 -0.51 5.52 -0.13
CA GLY A 423 -1.61 6.33 -0.62
C GLY A 423 -1.31 7.18 -1.84
N TYR A 424 -2.36 7.86 -2.28
CA TYR A 424 -2.36 8.82 -3.38
C TYR A 424 -3.38 9.92 -3.08
N TYR A 425 -3.32 10.99 -3.86
CA TYR A 425 -4.37 12.00 -3.84
C TYR A 425 -5.30 11.84 -5.05
N HIS A 426 -6.60 11.87 -4.82
CA HIS A 426 -7.58 11.81 -5.92
C HIS A 426 -7.69 13.17 -6.62
N GLU A 427 -8.07 13.16 -7.89
CA GLU A 427 -8.33 14.37 -8.65
C GLU A 427 -9.63 15.08 -8.26
N ARG A 428 -10.53 14.39 -7.56
CA ARG A 428 -11.86 14.90 -7.16
C ARG A 428 -12.42 14.17 -5.93
N PRO A 429 -11.91 14.45 -4.72
CA PRO A 429 -12.39 13.81 -3.49
C PRO A 429 -13.86 14.09 -3.14
N GLU A 430 -14.46 15.16 -3.66
CA GLU A 430 -15.82 15.60 -3.35
C GLU A 430 -16.95 14.97 -4.19
N ASP A 431 -16.64 14.34 -5.32
CA ASP A 431 -17.65 13.80 -6.24
C ASP A 431 -18.25 12.51 -5.65
N ALA A 432 -19.56 12.50 -5.38
CA ALA A 432 -20.29 11.42 -4.68
C ALA A 432 -20.28 10.03 -5.37
N ASP A 433 -19.76 9.94 -6.60
CA ASP A 433 -19.46 8.68 -7.30
C ASP A 433 -18.17 8.00 -6.77
N PHE A 434 -17.70 8.45 -5.60
CA PHE A 434 -16.49 8.04 -4.91
C PHE A 434 -16.57 6.64 -4.29
N ASP A 435 -16.88 5.64 -5.11
CA ASP A 435 -16.62 4.23 -4.81
C ASP A 435 -15.74 3.65 -5.92
N ALA A 436 -14.54 4.23 -6.07
CA ALA A 436 -13.50 3.72 -6.95
C ALA A 436 -13.31 2.20 -6.74
N PRO A 437 -12.75 1.47 -7.72
CA PRO A 437 -12.41 0.05 -7.59
C PRO A 437 -11.66 -0.29 -6.28
N LEU A 438 -10.87 0.66 -5.73
CA LEU A 438 -10.23 0.53 -4.43
C LEU A 438 -11.21 0.57 -3.25
N GLY A 439 -12.16 1.50 -3.22
CA GLY A 439 -13.21 1.55 -2.21
C GLY A 439 -14.03 0.25 -2.19
N THR A 440 -14.34 -0.29 -3.36
CA THR A 440 -15.09 -1.56 -3.51
C THR A 440 -14.38 -2.74 -2.84
N VAL A 441 -13.09 -2.98 -3.12
CA VAL A 441 -12.35 -4.10 -2.50
C VAL A 441 -12.13 -3.88 -1.00
N LEU A 442 -11.91 -2.64 -0.56
CA LEU A 442 -11.74 -2.34 0.87
C LEU A 442 -13.04 -2.50 1.65
N SER A 443 -14.19 -2.11 1.08
CA SER A 443 -15.50 -2.39 1.67
C SER A 443 -15.75 -3.89 1.77
N ALA A 444 -15.43 -4.66 0.71
CA ALA A 444 -15.52 -6.12 0.76
C ALA A 444 -14.65 -6.69 1.89
N LEU A 445 -13.36 -6.36 1.97
CA LEU A 445 -12.49 -6.81 3.06
C LEU A 445 -13.09 -6.54 4.46
N ARG A 446 -13.67 -5.36 4.65
CA ARG A 446 -14.30 -4.97 5.92
C ARG A 446 -15.58 -5.75 6.21
N ARG A 447 -16.46 -5.93 5.20
CA ARG A 447 -17.69 -6.74 5.29
C ARG A 447 -17.41 -8.21 5.60
N PHE A 448 -16.28 -8.74 5.15
CA PHE A 448 -15.83 -10.10 5.48
C PHE A 448 -15.05 -10.16 6.83
N GLY A 449 -14.94 -9.06 7.56
CA GLY A 449 -14.37 -9.05 8.92
C GLY A 449 -12.84 -8.97 8.93
N VAL A 450 -12.27 -8.13 8.08
CA VAL A 450 -10.86 -7.68 8.14
C VAL A 450 -10.81 -6.24 8.66
N LEU A 451 -10.00 -5.98 9.69
CA LEU A 451 -9.69 -4.62 10.13
C LEU A 451 -8.69 -3.98 9.15
N VAL A 452 -9.11 -2.94 8.43
CA VAL A 452 -8.26 -2.22 7.49
C VAL A 452 -7.65 -1.00 8.17
N VAL A 453 -6.32 -0.96 8.27
CA VAL A 453 -5.54 0.14 8.86
C VAL A 453 -4.75 0.84 7.77
N ALA A 454 -4.94 2.15 7.61
CA ALA A 454 -4.27 2.94 6.58
C ALA A 454 -3.47 4.09 7.19
N SER A 455 -2.28 4.38 6.66
CA SER A 455 -1.48 5.55 7.07
C SER A 455 -2.07 6.84 6.51
N SER A 456 -2.03 7.94 7.27
CA SER A 456 -2.55 9.22 6.77
C SER A 456 -1.68 9.90 5.70
N GLY A 457 -0.41 9.54 5.55
CA GLY A 457 0.48 10.19 4.60
C GLY A 457 1.38 11.23 5.26
N ASN A 458 2.44 11.61 4.54
CA ASN A 458 3.64 12.25 5.10
C ASN A 458 3.92 13.66 4.54
N ASP A 459 2.92 14.35 4.00
CA ASP A 459 3.09 15.66 3.34
C ASP A 459 2.79 16.86 4.26
N GLY A 460 2.32 16.63 5.50
CA GLY A 460 1.92 17.69 6.43
C GLY A 460 0.71 18.50 5.95
N GLN A 461 -0.22 17.86 5.22
CA GLN A 461 -1.35 18.53 4.56
C GLN A 461 -2.71 18.10 5.11
N VAL A 462 -3.73 18.91 4.78
CA VAL A 462 -5.14 18.61 5.05
C VAL A 462 -5.89 18.01 3.86
N ARG A 463 -5.18 17.78 2.76
CA ARG A 463 -5.71 17.12 1.57
C ARG A 463 -5.99 15.65 1.88
N GLU A 464 -7.08 15.14 1.33
CA GLU A 464 -7.53 13.77 1.56
C GLU A 464 -6.65 12.77 0.82
N THR A 465 -5.97 11.91 1.58
CA THR A 465 -5.12 10.84 1.04
C THR A 465 -5.89 9.52 1.04
N PHE A 466 -6.01 8.86 -0.10
CA PHE A 466 -6.66 7.55 -0.23
C PHE A 466 -5.62 6.43 -0.17
N PRO A 467 -5.91 5.29 0.48
CA PRO A 467 -7.22 4.85 0.98
C PRO A 467 -7.62 5.38 2.36
N ALA A 468 -6.76 6.12 3.07
CA ALA A 468 -7.06 6.54 4.44
C ALA A 468 -8.30 7.45 4.54
N ALA A 469 -8.57 8.26 3.53
CA ALA A 469 -9.73 9.15 3.47
C ALA A 469 -11.09 8.45 3.24
N PHE A 470 -11.10 7.14 2.97
CA PHE A 470 -12.31 6.31 3.05
C PHE A 470 -12.77 6.04 4.50
N ALA A 471 -11.96 6.44 5.49
CA ALA A 471 -12.35 6.40 6.90
C ALA A 471 -13.55 7.32 7.20
N PRO A 472 -14.34 7.01 8.26
CA PRO A 472 -15.43 7.87 8.69
C PRO A 472 -14.92 9.26 9.05
N ARG A 473 -15.73 10.29 8.77
CA ARG A 473 -15.38 11.67 9.13
C ARG A 473 -15.77 11.95 10.57
N ILE A 474 -14.80 12.37 11.39
CA ILE A 474 -14.93 12.52 12.83
C ILE A 474 -14.40 13.86 13.34
N ASP A 475 -14.90 14.28 14.50
CA ASP A 475 -14.35 15.39 15.28
C ASP A 475 -13.46 14.86 16.42
N ARG A 476 -12.14 14.81 16.17
CA ARG A 476 -11.13 14.43 17.18
C ARG A 476 -10.90 15.48 18.28
N ARG A 477 -11.55 16.64 18.24
CA ARG A 477 -11.49 17.66 19.31
C ARG A 477 -12.35 17.25 20.51
N THR A 478 -13.28 16.32 20.31
CA THR A 478 -14.12 15.74 21.37
C THR A 478 -13.48 14.49 21.97
N LYS A 479 -13.84 14.13 23.21
CA LYS A 479 -13.36 12.93 23.90
C LYS A 479 -14.54 12.19 24.54
N PRO A 480 -14.90 10.99 24.08
CA PRO A 480 -14.36 10.30 22.89
C PRO A 480 -14.65 11.07 21.59
N PRO A 481 -13.95 10.78 20.49
CA PRO A 481 -14.24 11.37 19.18
C PRO A 481 -15.67 11.07 18.73
N THR A 482 -16.31 12.03 18.05
CA THR A 482 -17.69 11.91 17.55
C THR A 482 -17.74 11.92 16.03
N LEU A 483 -18.71 11.22 15.45
CA LEU A 483 -18.98 11.27 14.01
C LEU A 483 -19.46 12.67 13.59
N LEU A 484 -19.01 13.15 12.43
CA LEU A 484 -19.57 14.36 11.82
C LEU A 484 -20.97 14.11 11.25
N ALA A 485 -21.73 15.19 11.04
CA ALA A 485 -23.09 15.11 10.52
C ALA A 485 -23.15 14.33 9.20
N GLY A 486 -24.11 13.39 9.11
CA GLY A 486 -24.30 12.54 7.93
C GLY A 486 -23.41 11.30 7.87
N GLN A 487 -22.46 11.13 8.80
CA GLN A 487 -21.66 9.91 8.90
C GLN A 487 -22.36 8.86 9.76
N ARG A 488 -22.25 7.60 9.35
CA ARG A 488 -22.79 6.44 10.08
C ARG A 488 -21.76 5.31 10.06
N LEU A 489 -21.77 4.53 11.14
CA LEU A 489 -20.98 3.31 11.26
C LEU A 489 -21.94 2.12 11.30
N SER A 490 -21.54 1.01 10.70
CA SER A 490 -22.33 -0.21 10.65
C SER A 490 -21.68 -1.31 11.50
N TRP A 491 -22.50 -2.05 12.25
CA TRP A 491 -22.03 -3.23 12.99
C TRP A 491 -21.42 -4.29 12.07
N ASP A 492 -21.90 -4.38 10.83
CA ASP A 492 -21.54 -5.44 9.88
C ASP A 492 -20.38 -5.03 8.94
N GLU A 493 -19.84 -3.81 9.11
CA GLU A 493 -18.71 -3.31 8.33
C GLU A 493 -17.83 -2.35 9.18
N PRO A 494 -16.86 -2.87 9.94
CA PRO A 494 -15.95 -2.07 10.77
C PRO A 494 -15.25 -0.99 9.93
N PRO A 495 -14.95 0.22 10.44
CA PRO A 495 -14.42 1.33 9.67
C PRO A 495 -12.99 1.07 9.15
N ILE A 496 -12.60 1.77 8.08
CA ILE A 496 -11.17 2.00 7.82
C ILE A 496 -10.63 2.85 8.96
N ILE A 497 -9.49 2.45 9.50
CA ILE A 497 -8.82 3.15 10.60
C ILE A 497 -7.63 3.91 10.03
N ALA A 498 -7.80 5.22 9.83
CA ALA A 498 -6.76 6.12 9.33
C ALA A 498 -5.86 6.62 10.48
N VAL A 499 -4.56 6.33 10.40
CA VAL A 499 -3.61 6.56 11.49
C VAL A 499 -2.62 7.65 11.13
N GLY A 500 -2.62 8.73 11.91
CA GLY A 500 -1.56 9.74 11.88
C GLY A 500 -0.43 9.44 12.86
N SER A 501 0.68 10.17 12.72
CA SER A 501 1.93 9.93 13.45
C SER A 501 2.14 10.88 14.63
N LYS A 502 2.69 10.33 15.72
CA LYS A 502 3.24 11.06 16.86
C LYS A 502 4.76 10.94 16.93
N ASN A 503 5.37 12.00 17.45
CA ASN A 503 6.75 12.07 17.88
C ASN A 503 6.99 11.30 19.19
N PRO A 504 8.25 11.00 19.54
CA PRO A 504 8.59 10.33 20.80
C PRO A 504 8.10 11.04 22.07
N ASP A 505 7.93 12.36 22.03
CA ASP A 505 7.40 13.16 23.15
C ASP A 505 5.86 13.21 23.21
N GLY A 506 5.18 12.51 22.28
CA GLY A 506 3.73 12.44 22.18
C GLY A 506 3.09 13.57 21.38
N THR A 507 3.85 14.55 20.91
CA THR A 507 3.35 15.58 19.97
C THR A 507 3.03 14.96 18.61
N THR A 508 2.17 15.59 17.81
CA THR A 508 1.93 15.15 16.43
C THR A 508 3.18 15.38 15.59
N SER A 509 3.60 14.39 14.80
CA SER A 509 4.73 14.53 13.87
C SER A 509 4.41 15.56 12.78
N LEU A 510 5.37 16.43 12.46
CA LEU A 510 5.13 17.55 11.55
C LEU A 510 4.73 17.10 10.13
N PHE A 511 5.24 15.96 9.68
CA PHE A 511 4.91 15.36 8.38
C PHE A 511 3.52 14.73 8.33
N SER A 512 2.88 14.44 9.47
CA SER A 512 1.62 13.70 9.48
C SER A 512 0.52 14.53 8.81
N ASN A 513 -0.08 14.00 7.75
CA ASN A 513 -1.32 14.56 7.23
C ASN A 513 -2.41 14.53 8.30
N ASP A 514 -3.30 15.53 8.27
CA ASP A 514 -4.37 15.68 9.24
C ASP A 514 -5.68 16.11 8.59
N GLY A 515 -6.80 15.56 9.05
CA GLY A 515 -8.13 15.90 8.55
C GLY A 515 -9.21 15.25 9.38
N THR A 516 -10.47 15.51 9.01
CA THR A 516 -11.64 14.89 9.64
C THR A 516 -11.68 13.38 9.41
N TRP A 517 -10.97 12.87 8.40
CA TRP A 517 -10.86 11.45 8.09
C TRP A 517 -9.77 10.72 8.91
N VAL A 518 -8.87 11.42 9.59
CA VAL A 518 -7.88 10.77 10.46
C VAL A 518 -8.60 10.29 11.72
N THR A 519 -8.59 8.99 11.98
CA THR A 519 -9.37 8.39 13.08
C THR A 519 -8.61 8.40 14.40
N CYS A 520 -7.28 8.22 14.37
CA CYS A 520 -6.46 8.20 15.58
C CYS A 520 -4.99 8.52 15.29
N LEU A 521 -4.19 8.64 16.36
CA LEU A 521 -2.74 8.88 16.27
C LEU A 521 -1.98 7.81 17.06
N ARG A 522 -0.87 7.32 16.50
CA ARG A 522 0.11 6.42 17.14
C ARG A 522 1.53 6.92 16.94
N THR A 523 2.46 6.44 17.75
CA THR A 523 3.88 6.75 17.57
C THR A 523 4.32 6.28 16.20
N GLY A 524 4.88 7.19 15.40
CA GLY A 524 5.31 6.93 14.03
C GLY A 524 6.67 7.55 13.70
N ALA A 525 7.25 8.37 14.57
CA ALA A 525 8.57 8.96 14.37
C ALA A 525 9.59 8.45 15.40
N GLY A 526 10.83 8.24 14.94
CA GLY A 526 11.94 7.79 15.79
C GLY A 526 11.75 6.38 16.35
N LEU A 527 11.06 5.50 15.63
CA LEU A 527 10.80 4.12 16.05
C LEU A 527 12.04 3.25 15.81
N VAL A 528 12.26 2.23 16.65
CA VAL A 528 13.27 1.20 16.45
C VAL A 528 12.59 -0.09 15.97
N SER A 529 13.06 -0.66 14.87
CA SER A 529 12.54 -1.93 14.36
C SER A 529 13.57 -2.69 13.53
N THR A 530 13.17 -3.85 13.01
CA THR A 530 14.01 -4.73 12.20
C THR A 530 14.31 -4.15 10.82
N ALA A 531 15.46 -4.51 10.26
CA ALA A 531 15.89 -4.22 8.90
C ALA A 531 16.47 -5.51 8.29
N PRO A 532 16.45 -5.68 6.95
CA PRO A 532 17.08 -6.82 6.32
C PRO A 532 18.58 -6.87 6.64
N VAL A 533 19.06 -7.99 7.18
CA VAL A 533 20.50 -8.16 7.52
C VAL A 533 21.42 -8.23 6.29
N THR A 534 20.81 -8.33 5.12
CA THR A 534 21.48 -8.40 3.81
C THR A 534 21.69 -7.03 3.18
N MET A 535 21.08 -5.99 3.74
CA MET A 535 21.12 -4.65 3.15
C MET A 535 22.39 -3.93 3.56
N ASP A 536 23.11 -3.49 2.54
CA ASP A 536 24.39 -2.82 2.62
C ASP A 536 24.45 -1.81 1.46
N GLY A 537 24.17 -0.55 1.76
CA GLY A 537 24.10 0.49 0.76
C GLY A 537 25.46 0.92 0.22
N VAL A 538 25.44 1.93 -0.66
CA VAL A 538 26.66 2.45 -1.29
C VAL A 538 27.40 3.42 -0.37
N ILE A 539 26.68 4.08 0.55
CA ILE A 539 27.28 5.05 1.46
C ILE A 539 28.04 4.32 2.58
N ALA A 540 29.36 4.22 2.43
CA ALA A 540 30.26 3.56 3.37
C ALA A 540 30.61 4.43 4.61
N PRO A 541 31.26 3.85 5.63
CA PRO A 541 31.76 4.59 6.79
C PRO A 541 32.71 5.72 6.40
N SER A 542 32.53 6.89 7.02
CA SER A 542 33.34 8.08 6.75
C SER A 542 34.83 7.93 7.13
N MET A 543 35.14 7.06 8.09
CA MET A 543 36.50 6.76 8.52
C MET A 543 36.65 5.24 8.67
N HIS A 544 37.76 4.69 8.19
CA HIS A 544 38.06 3.27 8.25
C HIS A 544 39.59 3.06 8.32
N MET A 545 40.07 2.24 9.26
CA MET A 545 41.50 1.93 9.40
C MET A 545 41.71 0.51 9.96
N LYS A 546 42.89 -0.07 9.69
CA LYS A 546 43.28 -1.36 10.25
C LYS A 546 43.39 -1.30 11.78
N GLU A 547 43.00 -2.37 12.46
CA GLU A 547 43.26 -2.51 13.89
C GLU A 547 44.75 -2.78 14.18
N LEU A 548 45.23 -2.29 15.33
CA LEU A 548 46.65 -2.43 15.71
C LEU A 548 46.98 -3.81 16.32
N PHE A 549 46.00 -4.46 16.94
CA PHE A 549 46.19 -5.66 17.74
C PHE A 549 45.35 -6.86 17.25
N SER A 550 44.82 -6.78 16.03
CA SER A 550 43.98 -7.78 15.38
C SER A 550 44.01 -7.58 13.86
N GLU A 551 43.60 -8.59 13.10
CA GLU A 551 43.49 -8.51 11.63
C GLU A 551 42.19 -7.84 11.15
N GLY A 552 41.43 -7.25 12.06
CA GLY A 552 40.19 -6.54 11.76
C GLY A 552 40.39 -5.09 11.36
N PHE A 553 39.27 -4.39 11.27
CA PHE A 553 39.22 -2.98 10.97
C PHE A 553 38.32 -2.24 11.97
N ARG A 554 38.62 -0.96 12.18
CA ARG A 554 37.76 -0.04 12.92
C ARG A 554 37.23 1.02 11.96
N ALA A 555 35.96 1.35 12.11
CA ALA A 555 35.30 2.35 11.28
C ALA A 555 34.35 3.22 12.11
N THR A 556 33.91 4.35 11.54
CA THR A 556 32.68 5.01 12.01
C THR A 556 31.47 4.14 11.72
N ILE A 557 30.30 4.47 12.27
CA ILE A 557 29.06 3.77 11.95
C ILE A 557 28.79 3.93 10.45
N ASP A 558 28.55 2.81 9.78
CA ASP A 558 28.11 2.77 8.40
C ASP A 558 26.67 3.31 8.35
N PRO A 559 26.37 4.41 7.63
CA PRO A 559 25.02 4.97 7.57
C PRO A 559 24.03 4.11 6.76
N GLU A 560 24.50 3.20 5.91
CA GLU A 560 23.66 2.29 5.11
C GLU A 560 23.97 0.80 5.37
N GLY A 561 24.78 0.50 6.39
CA GLY A 561 25.10 -0.86 6.82
C GLY A 561 24.07 -1.41 7.81
N PHE A 562 23.10 -2.19 7.33
CA PHE A 562 22.02 -2.80 8.14
C PHE A 562 22.28 -4.26 8.51
N GLN A 563 23.52 -4.74 8.43
CA GLN A 563 23.91 -6.10 8.79
C GLN A 563 23.63 -6.43 10.26
N GLY A 564 23.53 -5.40 11.12
CA GLY A 564 23.09 -5.52 12.51
C GLY A 564 21.60 -5.86 12.67
N GLY A 565 20.80 -5.74 11.62
CA GLY A 565 19.40 -6.15 11.57
C GLY A 565 18.40 -5.14 12.13
N PHE A 566 18.82 -3.94 12.55
CA PHE A 566 17.91 -2.96 13.14
C PHE A 566 18.13 -1.57 12.59
N ALA A 567 17.05 -0.81 12.53
CA ALA A 567 17.04 0.57 12.11
C ALA A 567 16.21 1.44 13.06
N VAL A 568 16.48 2.74 13.02
CA VAL A 568 15.50 3.78 13.40
C VAL A 568 14.87 4.34 12.13
N TRP A 569 13.58 4.63 12.15
CA TRP A 569 12.88 5.26 11.02
C TRP A 569 11.59 5.99 11.47
N SER A 570 11.04 6.83 10.59
CA SER A 570 9.88 7.69 10.83
C SER A 570 8.92 7.72 9.63
N GLY A 571 7.63 7.76 9.92
CA GLY A 571 6.57 7.85 8.92
C GLY A 571 5.20 7.45 9.49
N THR A 572 4.12 7.97 8.92
CA THR A 572 2.76 7.46 9.20
C THR A 572 2.61 6.01 8.75
N SER A 573 3.42 5.59 7.77
CA SER A 573 3.61 4.20 7.34
C SER A 573 4.07 3.26 8.45
N PHE A 574 4.65 3.79 9.55
CA PHE A 574 5.02 3.02 10.74
C PHE A 574 4.04 3.18 11.91
N ALA A 575 3.28 4.28 11.95
CA ALA A 575 2.17 4.41 12.90
C ALA A 575 1.05 3.40 12.63
N ALA A 576 0.77 3.09 11.35
CA ALA A 576 -0.21 2.09 10.94
C ALA A 576 0.11 0.65 11.43
N PRO A 577 1.30 0.06 11.22
CA PRO A 577 1.66 -1.26 11.74
C PRO A 577 1.80 -1.29 13.28
N VAL A 578 2.15 -0.16 13.93
CA VAL A 578 2.03 -0.05 15.39
C VAL A 578 0.59 -0.30 15.82
N LEU A 579 -0.38 0.38 15.20
CA LEU A 579 -1.78 0.11 15.51
C LEU A 579 -2.19 -1.33 15.17
N ALA A 580 -1.71 -1.87 14.06
CA ALA A 580 -2.04 -3.24 13.67
C ALA A 580 -1.56 -4.28 14.71
N GLY A 581 -0.35 -4.11 15.25
CA GLY A 581 0.16 -4.92 16.34
C GLY A 581 -0.66 -4.80 17.62
N GLU A 582 -1.08 -3.57 17.99
CA GLU A 582 -1.97 -3.34 19.14
C GLU A 582 -3.34 -4.01 18.96
N LEU A 583 -3.92 -3.93 17.76
CA LEU A 583 -5.20 -4.57 17.42
C LEU A 583 -5.08 -6.10 17.48
N ALA A 584 -4.03 -6.68 16.90
CA ALA A 584 -3.77 -8.11 16.95
C ALA A 584 -3.61 -8.62 18.38
N ALA A 585 -2.85 -7.90 19.22
CA ALA A 585 -2.69 -8.25 20.64
C ALA A 585 -4.02 -8.12 21.41
N SER A 586 -4.83 -7.11 21.08
CA SER A 586 -6.13 -6.90 21.71
C SER A 586 -7.14 -7.99 21.33
N LEU A 587 -7.15 -8.42 20.06
CA LEU A 587 -7.96 -9.56 19.59
C LEU A 587 -7.57 -10.84 20.29
N LEU A 588 -6.27 -11.12 20.38
CA LEU A 588 -5.78 -12.32 21.07
C LEU A 588 -6.20 -12.33 22.54
N LYS A 589 -6.13 -11.18 23.22
CA LYS A 589 -6.54 -11.04 24.62
C LYS A 589 -8.06 -11.15 24.81
N ALA A 590 -8.86 -10.61 23.88
CA ALA A 590 -10.31 -10.66 23.94
C ALA A 590 -10.87 -12.04 23.57
N GLY A 591 -10.08 -12.85 22.88
CA GLY A 591 -10.52 -14.08 22.21
C GLY A 591 -10.59 -13.84 20.71
N MET A 592 -9.89 -14.68 19.94
CA MET A 592 -9.85 -14.54 18.49
C MET A 592 -11.25 -14.72 17.88
N PRO A 593 -11.62 -13.90 16.88
CA PRO A 593 -12.91 -14.05 16.22
C PRO A 593 -13.04 -15.40 15.52
N GLY A 594 -14.28 -15.90 15.47
CA GLY A 594 -14.62 -17.19 14.89
C GLY A 594 -14.27 -17.33 13.39
N THR A 595 -14.24 -18.57 12.91
CA THR A 595 -13.98 -18.94 11.51
C THR A 595 -15.23 -19.56 10.87
N THR A 596 -16.36 -18.86 10.97
CA THR A 596 -17.61 -19.30 10.35
C THR A 596 -17.52 -19.05 8.84
N PRO A 597 -17.98 -20.00 7.99
CA PRO A 597 -18.09 -19.78 6.56
C PRO A 597 -18.89 -18.50 6.27
N PRO A 598 -18.41 -17.62 5.38
CA PRO A 598 -19.06 -16.36 5.12
C PRO A 598 -20.31 -16.56 4.25
N THR A 599 -21.20 -15.56 4.27
CA THR A 599 -22.33 -15.46 3.34
C THR A 599 -21.93 -14.64 2.12
N PRO A 600 -22.71 -14.63 1.02
CA PRO A 600 -22.45 -13.73 -0.11
C PRO A 600 -22.36 -12.26 0.31
N HIS A 601 -23.07 -11.86 1.37
CA HIS A 601 -23.06 -10.48 1.84
C HIS A 601 -21.92 -10.13 2.81
N GLY A 602 -21.14 -11.11 3.27
CA GLY A 602 -20.03 -10.93 4.22
C GLY A 602 -20.11 -11.84 5.44
N ALA A 603 -19.44 -11.44 6.52
CA ALA A 603 -19.32 -12.19 7.78
C ALA A 603 -19.76 -11.31 8.98
N PRO A 604 -21.06 -10.99 9.13
CA PRO A 604 -21.56 -10.02 10.11
C PRO A 604 -21.25 -10.38 11.57
N ASP A 605 -21.31 -11.66 11.93
CA ASP A 605 -20.98 -12.12 13.29
C ASP A 605 -19.51 -11.81 13.64
N ARG A 606 -18.61 -12.10 12.71
CA ARG A 606 -17.19 -11.77 12.82
C ARG A 606 -16.98 -10.26 12.91
N CYS A 607 -17.67 -9.46 12.09
CA CYS A 607 -17.60 -8.00 12.15
C CYS A 607 -17.98 -7.46 13.54
N ARG A 608 -19.03 -8.02 14.16
CA ARG A 608 -19.47 -7.66 15.51
C ARG A 608 -18.43 -8.01 16.58
N GLU A 609 -17.75 -9.14 16.45
CA GLU A 609 -16.65 -9.56 17.34
C GLU A 609 -15.44 -8.62 17.28
N LEU A 610 -15.25 -7.87 16.19
CA LEU A 610 -14.14 -6.91 16.03
C LEU A 610 -14.40 -5.55 16.70
N TRP A 611 -15.65 -5.16 16.92
CA TRP A 611 -15.98 -3.82 17.42
C TRP A 611 -15.40 -3.47 18.79
N PRO A 612 -15.28 -4.38 19.77
CA PRO A 612 -14.62 -4.07 21.04
C PRO A 612 -13.18 -3.57 20.87
N VAL A 613 -12.41 -4.15 19.94
CA VAL A 613 -11.02 -3.70 19.69
C VAL A 613 -10.98 -2.39 18.90
N VAL A 614 -11.91 -2.19 17.95
CA VAL A 614 -12.06 -0.91 17.22
C VAL A 614 -12.38 0.22 18.20
N HIS A 615 -13.35 0.00 19.10
CA HIS A 615 -13.72 0.98 20.11
C HIS A 615 -12.56 1.27 21.05
N GLY A 616 -11.85 0.25 21.53
CA GLY A 616 -10.67 0.44 22.39
C GLY A 616 -9.56 1.27 21.71
N ALA A 617 -9.36 1.07 20.40
CA ALA A 617 -8.31 1.74 19.65
C ALA A 617 -8.64 3.18 19.22
N THR A 618 -9.91 3.48 18.95
CA THR A 618 -10.36 4.71 18.28
C THR A 618 -11.38 5.53 19.08
N GLY A 619 -12.08 4.91 20.03
CA GLY A 619 -13.23 5.49 20.72
C GLY A 619 -14.52 5.46 19.91
N LEU A 620 -14.51 4.95 18.67
CA LEU A 620 -15.69 4.90 17.79
C LEU A 620 -16.59 3.70 18.12
N LEU A 621 -17.90 3.89 17.95
CA LEU A 621 -18.93 2.85 18.03
C LEU A 621 -20.03 3.12 16.99
N PRO A 622 -20.69 2.08 16.47
CA PRO A 622 -21.94 2.23 15.74
C PRO A 622 -23.01 2.85 16.64
N VAL A 623 -23.91 3.61 16.02
CA VAL A 623 -25.10 4.15 16.66
C VAL A 623 -26.26 3.32 16.13
N ASP A 624 -27.03 2.70 17.03
CA ASP A 624 -28.20 1.88 16.69
C ASP A 624 -29.34 2.67 16.03
#